data_AF-A0A8J6JSB3-F1
#
_entry.id   AF-A0A8J6JSB3-F1
#
_cell.length_a   1.000
_cell.length_b   1.000
_cell.length_c   1.000
_cell.angle_alpha   90.00
_cell.angle_beta   90.00
_cell.angle_gamma   90.00
#
_symmetry.space_group_name_H-M   'P 1'
#
loop_
_entity.id
_entity.type
_entity.pdbx_description
1 polymer ?
#
loop_
_entity_poly.entity_id
_entity_poly.type
_entity_poly.pdbx_seq_one_letter_code
_entity_poly.pdbx_strand_id
1 'polypeptide(L)' 'MSLVCITGVGLVSSLGVGREAHLPLRARVLDEKTFAPWPVHPMPALGMDTAIPRKEFRQMEDLQRLGTYTA' A
#
# COMPACT_ATOMS: atom_id res chain seq x y z
N MET A 1 -9.74 -18.76 28.77
CA MET A 1 -9.39 -17.53 28.01
C MET A 1 -8.57 -17.96 26.82
N SER A 2 -9.07 -17.78 25.60
CA SER A 2 -8.36 -18.21 24.39
C SER A 2 -7.41 -17.10 23.94
N LEU A 3 -6.16 -17.45 23.63
CA LEU A 3 -5.19 -16.49 23.09
C LEU A 3 -5.49 -16.21 21.62
N VAL A 4 -5.36 -14.94 21.22
CA VAL A 4 -5.44 -14.48 19.83
C VAL A 4 -4.09 -13.88 19.47
N CYS A 5 -3.50 -14.36 18.38
CA CYS A 5 -2.18 -13.94 17.91
C CYS A 5 -2.28 -13.31 16.51
N ILE A 6 -1.38 -12.38 16.23
CA ILE A 6 -1.19 -11.83 14.87
C ILE A 6 -0.26 -12.78 14.11
N THR A 7 -0.75 -13.37 13.01
CA THR A 7 0.01 -14.34 12.19
C THR A 7 0.42 -13.81 10.83
N GLY A 8 -0.07 -12.64 10.43
CA GLY A 8 0.22 -12.03 9.14
C GLY A 8 -0.03 -10.52 9.15
N VAL A 9 0.65 -9.82 8.24
CA VAL A 9 0.47 -8.39 8.01
C VAL A 9 0.75 -8.09 6.54
N GLY A 10 -0.19 -7.41 5.88
CA GLY A 10 0.07 -6.77 4.59
C GLY A 10 0.23 -5.27 4.77
N LEU A 11 1.22 -4.70 4.09
CA LEU A 11 1.59 -3.30 4.21
C LEU A 11 1.80 -2.71 2.83
N VAL A 12 1.16 -1.57 2.58
CA VAL A 12 1.51 -0.67 1.49
C VAL A 12 1.55 0.74 2.05
N SER A 13 2.63 1.45 1.75
CA SER A 13 2.78 2.87 2.01
C SER A 13 3.67 3.48 0.94
N SER A 14 3.94 4.78 1.03
CA SER A 14 4.93 5.44 0.18
C SER A 14 6.36 4.88 0.32
N LEU A 15 6.64 4.07 1.34
CA LEU A 15 7.91 3.35 1.47
C LEU A 15 8.00 2.12 0.55
N GLY A 16 6.87 1.60 0.09
CA GLY A 16 6.79 0.40 -0.75
C GLY A 16 5.82 -0.65 -0.21
N VAL A 17 6.02 -1.90 -0.64
CA VAL A 17 5.15 -3.05 -0.33
C VAL A 17 5.85 -4.00 0.66
N GLY A 18 5.10 -4.48 1.65
CA GLY A 18 5.52 -5.56 2.54
C GLY A 18 6.56 -5.15 3.58
N ARG A 19 6.98 -6.12 4.40
CA ARG A 19 7.80 -5.89 5.58
C ARG A 19 9.19 -5.31 5.26
N GLU A 20 9.83 -5.79 4.20
CA GLU A 20 11.19 -5.37 3.81
C GLU A 20 11.26 -3.89 3.43
N ALA A 21 10.19 -3.33 2.86
CA ALA A 21 10.11 -1.90 2.55
C ALA A 21 10.02 -1.02 3.81
N HIS A 22 9.50 -1.58 4.91
CA HIS A 22 9.21 -0.88 6.15
C HIS A 22 10.26 -1.10 7.25
N LEU A 23 11.24 -1.99 7.02
CA LEU A 23 12.32 -2.29 7.95
C LEU A 23 13.70 -2.04 7.31
N PRO A 24 14.64 -1.41 8.04
CA PRO A 24 14.42 -0.60 9.24
C PRO A 24 13.54 0.63 8.95
N LEU A 25 13.21 1.44 9.96
CA LEU A 25 12.53 2.73 9.74
C LEU A 25 13.31 3.57 8.72
N ARG A 26 12.77 3.71 7.51
CA ARG A 26 13.38 4.46 6.41
C ARG A 26 12.93 5.92 6.44
N ALA A 27 13.72 6.77 5.78
CA ALA A 27 13.39 8.17 5.58
C ALA A 27 12.07 8.34 4.80
N ARG A 28 11.45 9.51 4.95
CA ARG A 28 10.21 9.89 4.26
C ARG A 28 10.41 9.85 2.74
N VAL A 29 9.46 9.28 2.00
CA VAL A 29 9.39 9.37 0.54
C VAL A 29 8.45 10.50 0.17
N LEU A 30 8.98 11.54 -0.48
CA LEU A 30 8.25 12.75 -0.85
C LEU A 30 8.39 13.04 -2.35
N ASP A 31 7.29 13.47 -2.96
CA ASP A 31 7.27 14.14 -4.25
C ASP A 31 6.96 15.62 -4.02
N GLU A 32 7.96 16.48 -4.24
CA GLU A 32 7.87 17.92 -4.05
C GLU A 32 7.59 18.69 -5.35
N LYS A 33 7.54 17.99 -6.49
CA LYS A 33 7.52 18.61 -7.82
C LYS A 33 6.14 18.55 -8.46
N THR A 34 5.46 17.41 -8.38
CA THR A 34 4.19 17.21 -9.11
C THR A 34 3.08 18.15 -8.64
N PHE A 35 3.06 18.48 -7.34
CA PHE A 35 2.03 19.32 -6.73
C PHE A 35 2.61 20.55 -6.03
N ALA A 36 3.75 21.06 -6.50
CA ALA A 36 4.41 22.22 -5.91
C ALA A 36 3.42 23.39 -5.68
N PRO A 37 3.46 24.08 -4.52
CA PRO A 37 4.48 23.98 -3.47
C PRO A 37 4.19 22.90 -2.41
N TRP A 38 3.21 22.02 -2.62
CA TRP A 38 2.76 21.06 -1.63
C TRP A 38 3.45 19.70 -1.81
N PRO A 39 4.37 19.31 -0.91
CA PRO A 39 4.98 17.99 -0.98
C PRO A 39 3.94 16.92 -0.63
N VAL A 40 3.95 15.83 -1.39
CA VAL A 40 3.03 14.69 -1.18
C VAL A 40 3.80 13.40 -0.94
N HIS A 41 3.14 12.46 -0.27
CA HIS A 41 3.60 11.09 -0.12
C HIS A 41 3.02 10.26 -1.27
N PRO A 42 3.81 9.89 -2.30
CA PRO A 42 3.28 9.22 -3.47
C PRO A 42 2.93 7.76 -3.16
N MET A 43 1.98 7.20 -3.90
CA MET A 43 1.75 5.75 -3.91
C MET A 43 2.91 5.08 -4.68
N PRO A 44 3.48 3.96 -4.21
CA PRO A 44 4.42 3.17 -5.02
C PRO A 44 3.73 2.66 -6.29
N ALA A 45 4.52 2.26 -7.29
CA ALA A 45 3.98 1.52 -8.43
C ALA A 45 3.48 0.15 -7.96
N LEU A 46 2.20 -0.15 -8.15
CA LEU A 46 1.55 -1.38 -7.69
C LEU A 46 0.95 -2.14 -8.87
N GLY A 47 1.21 -3.44 -8.97
CA GLY A 47 0.58 -4.35 -9.94
C GLY A 47 -0.76 -4.90 -9.44
N MET A 48 -1.66 -4.04 -8.96
CA MET A 48 -2.92 -4.48 -8.32
C MET A 48 -3.85 -5.20 -9.29
N ASP A 49 -3.84 -4.83 -10.57
CA ASP A 49 -4.62 -5.44 -11.64
C ASP A 49 -4.23 -6.89 -11.95
N THR A 50 -3.03 -7.31 -11.55
CA THR A 50 -2.57 -8.71 -11.62
C THR A 50 -2.94 -9.52 -10.38
N ALA A 51 -3.04 -8.87 -9.22
CA ALA A 51 -3.37 -9.50 -7.94
C ALA A 51 -4.88 -9.63 -7.71
N ILE A 52 -5.66 -8.71 -8.28
CA ILE A 52 -7.12 -8.66 -8.15
C ILE A 52 -7.73 -9.02 -9.50
N PRO A 53 -8.62 -10.03 -9.57
CA PRO A 53 -9.22 -10.38 -10.84
C PRO A 53 -10.02 -9.22 -11.45
N ARG A 54 -10.01 -9.14 -12.79
CA ARG A 54 -10.39 -7.94 -13.56
C ARG A 54 -11.86 -7.53 -13.38
N LYS A 55 -12.75 -8.46 -13.01
CA LYS A 55 -14.16 -8.16 -12.77
C LYS A 55 -14.30 -7.39 -11.47
N GLU A 56 -13.67 -7.89 -10.41
CA GLU A 56 -13.65 -7.34 -9.07
C GLU A 56 -12.93 -5.99 -9.04
N PHE A 57 -11.78 -5.89 -9.72
CA PHE A 57 -11.02 -4.66 -9.82
C PHE A 57 -11.86 -3.48 -10.33
N ARG A 58 -12.71 -3.70 -11.34
CA ARG A 58 -13.59 -2.66 -11.91
C ARG A 58 -14.76 -2.28 -11.00
N GLN A 59 -15.07 -3.08 -9.98
CA GLN A 59 -16.15 -2.84 -9.02
C GLN A 59 -15.64 -2.15 -7.75
N MET A 60 -14.32 -2.05 -7.57
CA MET A 60 -13.69 -1.49 -6.38
C MET A 60 -13.21 -0.06 -6.63
N GLU A 61 -13.47 0.83 -5.67
CA GLU A 61 -12.80 2.13 -5.56
C GLU A 61 -11.32 1.95 -5.18
N ASP A 62 -10.49 2.96 -5.41
CA ASP A 62 -9.03 2.82 -5.27
C ASP A 62 -8.57 2.39 -3.87
N LEU A 63 -9.22 2.88 -2.81
CA LEU A 63 -8.90 2.45 -1.44
C LEU A 63 -9.35 1.01 -1.16
N GLN A 64 -10.42 0.53 -1.80
CA GLN A 64 -10.84 -0.86 -1.69
C GLN A 64 -9.88 -1.79 -2.43
N ARG A 65 -9.37 -1.37 -3.59
CA ARG A 65 -8.32 -2.08 -4.32
C ARG A 65 -7.07 -2.19 -3.47
N LEU A 66 -6.66 -1.10 -2.83
CA LEU A 66 -5.51 -1.09 -1.94
C LEU A 66 -5.71 -2.05 -0.76
N GLY A 67 -6.87 -1.99 -0.10
CA GLY A 67 -7.20 -2.89 1.00
C GLY A 67 -7.19 -4.36 0.59
N THR A 68 -7.76 -4.67 -0.58
CA THR A 68 -7.77 -6.03 -1.14
C THR A 68 -6.36 -6.50 -1.52
N TYR A 69 -5.55 -5.64 -2.10
CA TYR A 69 -4.17 -5.94 -2.44
C TYR A 69 -3.30 -6.22 -1.21
N THR A 70 -3.61 -5.57 -0.08
CA THR A 70 -2.89 -5.78 1.19
C THR A 70 -3.43 -6.89 2.07
N ALA A 71 -4.59 -7.46 1.75
CA ALA A 71 -5.19 -8.55 2.53
C ALA A 71 -4.47 -9.88 2.25
#